data_AF-A0A3S7KSZ0-F1
#
_entry.id   AF-A0A3S7KSZ0-F1
#
_cell.length_a   1.000
_cell.length_b   1.000
_cell.length_c   1.000
_cell.angle_alpha   90.00
_cell.angle_beta   90.00
_cell.angle_gamma   90.00
#
_symmetry.space_group_name_H-M   'P 1'
#
loop_
_entity.id
_entity.type
_entity.pdbx_description
1 polymer ?
#
loop_
_entity_poly.entity_id
_entity_poly.type
_entity_poly.pdbx_seq_one_letter_code
_entity_poly.pdbx_strand_id
1 'polypeptide(L)'
;MNASPSRRPSATQRYLFVLALGLLIGLVATVMVGRALQAGRDPFPHSLMHVMQRQAELLQQAQQQNRCSLADSVPRLQSLRLLSNDLDLAFPGLKEDARFQQHASQYRASLNAALAAPPSDCAALARVVQNVQDDCRACHQDFR
;
A
#
# COMPACT_ATOMS: atom_id res chain seq x y z
N MET A 1 -1.47 16.12 -66.02
CA MET A 1 -1.34 15.75 -64.59
C MET A 1 -1.72 16.98 -63.77
N ASN A 2 -2.93 17.04 -63.22
CA ASN A 2 -3.43 18.22 -62.51
C ASN A 2 -2.87 18.26 -61.08
N ALA A 3 -2.07 19.28 -60.77
CA ALA A 3 -1.58 19.55 -59.42
C ALA A 3 -2.70 20.23 -58.60
N SER A 4 -3.06 19.64 -57.46
CA SER A 4 -4.02 20.24 -56.52
C SER A 4 -3.42 21.50 -55.86
N PRO A 5 -4.20 22.58 -55.66
CA PRO A 5 -3.70 23.80 -55.05
C PRO A 5 -3.42 23.58 -53.56
N SER A 6 -2.20 23.90 -53.12
CA SER A 6 -1.81 23.85 -51.72
C SER A 6 -2.57 24.93 -50.94
N ARG A 7 -3.55 24.53 -50.14
CA ARG A 7 -4.32 25.43 -49.27
C ARG A 7 -3.36 26.04 -48.23
N ARG A 8 -3.06 27.34 -48.34
CA ARG A 8 -2.19 28.05 -47.39
C ARG A 8 -2.88 28.07 -46.01
N PRO A 9 -2.21 27.63 -44.92
CA PRO A 9 -2.82 27.62 -43.60
C PRO A 9 -3.07 29.05 -43.11
N SER A 10 -4.30 29.32 -42.65
CA SER A 10 -4.73 30.63 -42.16
C SER A 10 -4.04 30.97 -40.83
N ALA A 11 -3.91 32.26 -40.52
CA ALA A 11 -3.29 32.71 -39.27
C ALA A 11 -3.96 32.08 -38.03
N THR A 12 -5.28 31.95 -38.03
CA THR A 12 -6.05 31.29 -36.96
C THR A 12 -5.66 29.83 -36.77
N GLN A 13 -5.44 29.07 -37.86
CA GLN A 13 -5.00 27.68 -37.79
C GLN A 13 -3.60 27.57 -37.18
N ARG A 14 -2.71 28.53 -37.47
CA ARG A 14 -1.36 28.58 -36.88
C ARG A 14 -1.41 28.90 -35.39
N TYR A 15 -2.24 29.85 -34.95
CA TYR A 15 -2.39 30.19 -33.53
C TYR A 15 -3.03 29.06 -32.73
N LEU A 16 -4.07 28.40 -33.25
CA LEU A 16 -4.67 27.21 -32.60
C LEU A 16 -3.66 26.07 -32.48
N PHE A 17 -2.82 25.86 -33.49
CA PHE A 17 -1.77 24.85 -33.45
C PHE A 17 -0.72 25.16 -32.38
N VAL A 18 -0.27 26.41 -32.27
CA VAL A 18 0.70 26.83 -31.24
C VAL A 18 0.09 26.71 -29.85
N LEU A 19 -1.18 27.08 -29.67
CA LEU A 19 -1.88 26.94 -28.38
C LEU A 19 -2.04 25.48 -27.98
N ALA A 20 -2.47 24.62 -28.91
CA ALA A 20 -2.58 23.18 -28.67
C ALA A 20 -1.23 22.55 -28.35
N LEU A 21 -0.18 22.93 -29.08
CA LEU A 21 1.18 22.45 -28.84
C LEU A 21 1.71 22.90 -27.46
N GLY A 22 1.48 24.17 -27.10
CA GLY A 22 1.85 24.70 -25.78
C GLY A 22 1.12 23.99 -24.65
N LEU A 23 -0.18 23.70 -24.80
CA LEU A 23 -0.96 22.92 -23.83
C LEU A 23 -0.41 21.51 -23.68
N LEU A 24 -0.08 20.86 -24.80
CA LEU A 24 0.45 19.49 -24.82
C LEU A 24 1.82 19.42 -24.14
N ILE A 25 2.71 20.36 -24.44
CA ILE A 25 4.02 20.49 -23.78
C ILE A 25 3.84 20.78 -22.29
N GLY A 26 2.94 21.70 -21.91
CA GLY A 26 2.67 22.02 -20.51
C GLY A 26 2.15 20.81 -19.72
N LEU A 27 1.27 20.01 -20.32
CA LEU A 27 0.75 18.79 -19.71
C LEU A 27 1.85 17.74 -19.52
N VAL A 28 2.69 17.50 -20.54
CA VAL A 28 3.81 16.57 -20.45
C VAL A 28 4.81 17.03 -19.38
N ALA A 29 5.18 18.31 -19.36
CA ALA A 29 6.09 18.88 -18.37
C ALA A 29 5.55 18.72 -16.94
N THR A 30 4.28 19.02 -16.73
CA THR A 30 3.62 18.89 -15.42
C THR A 30 3.63 17.43 -14.93
N VAL A 31 3.33 16.46 -15.80
CA VAL A 31 3.37 15.03 -15.45
C VAL A 31 4.80 14.57 -15.15
N MET A 32 5.80 15.01 -15.91
CA MET A 32 7.20 14.63 -15.69
C MET A 32 7.75 15.20 -14.38
N VAL A 33 7.45 16.46 -14.06
CA VAL A 33 7.82 17.07 -12.77
C VAL A 33 7.09 16.35 -11.62
N GLY A 34 5.78 16.09 -11.77
CA GLY A 34 5.02 15.33 -10.78
C GLY A 34 5.60 13.94 -10.52
N ARG A 35 6.02 13.23 -11.58
CA ARG A 35 6.68 11.92 -11.47
C ARG A 35 8.07 12.01 -10.84
N ALA A 36 8.86 13.04 -11.16
CA ALA A 36 10.17 13.23 -10.55
C ALA A 36 10.07 13.49 -9.04
N LEU A 37 9.08 14.28 -8.61
CA LEU A 37 8.80 14.52 -7.19
C LEU A 37 8.27 13.26 -6.47
N GLN A 38 7.48 12.43 -7.16
CA GLN A 38 7.01 11.16 -6.62
C GLN A 38 8.12 10.10 -6.57
N ALA A 39 9.06 10.09 -7.51
CA ALA A 39 10.17 9.14 -7.52
C ALA A 39 11.09 9.30 -6.29
N GLY A 40 11.15 10.48 -5.69
CA GLY A 40 11.85 10.71 -4.42
C GLY A 40 11.07 10.29 -3.18
N ARG A 41 9.77 9.99 -3.30
CA ARG A 41 8.94 9.46 -2.22
C ARG A 41 8.80 7.96 -2.44
N ASP A 42 9.58 7.18 -1.71
CA ASP A 42 9.43 5.73 -1.73
C ASP A 42 7.98 5.36 -1.33
N PRO A 43 7.15 4.83 -2.26
CA PRO A 43 5.78 4.44 -1.93
C PRO A 43 5.72 3.18 -1.08
N PHE A 44 6.84 2.47 -0.94
CA PHE A 44 6.93 1.16 -0.32
C PHE A 44 6.34 1.08 1.09
N PRO A 45 6.68 1.96 2.07
CA PRO A 45 6.05 1.92 3.38
C PRO A 45 4.53 2.04 3.36
N HIS A 46 3.98 2.92 2.51
CA HIS A 46 2.52 3.05 2.39
C HIS A 46 1.90 1.79 1.74
N SER A 47 2.53 1.26 0.69
CA SER A 47 2.06 0.04 0.03
C SER A 47 2.11 -1.18 0.96
N LEU A 48 3.17 -1.32 1.75
CA LEU A 48 3.31 -2.39 2.74
C LEU A 48 2.17 -2.32 3.76
N MET A 49 1.97 -1.15 4.38
CA MET A 49 0.89 -0.95 5.36
C MET A 49 -0.49 -1.20 4.75
N HIS A 50 -0.72 -0.79 3.50
CA HIS A 50 -1.99 -1.03 2.82
C HIS A 50 -2.24 -2.53 2.59
N VAL A 51 -1.23 -3.30 2.20
CA VAL A 51 -1.39 -4.76 2.02
C VAL A 51 -1.59 -5.45 3.37
N MET A 52 -0.84 -5.06 4.40
CA MET A 52 -1.03 -5.59 5.76
C MET A 52 -2.43 -5.30 6.29
N GLN A 53 -2.92 -4.07 6.15
CA GLN A 53 -4.29 -3.70 6.51
C GLN A 53 -5.30 -4.60 5.80
N ARG A 54 -5.14 -4.83 4.49
CA ARG A 54 -6.08 -5.67 3.73
C ARG A 54 -6.12 -7.11 4.25
N GLN A 55 -4.97 -7.69 4.64
CA GLN A 55 -4.96 -9.05 5.21
C GLN A 55 -5.62 -9.10 6.59
N ALA A 56 -5.42 -8.07 7.43
CA ALA A 56 -6.07 -7.95 8.73
C ALA A 56 -7.60 -7.81 8.59
N GLU A 57 -8.07 -6.99 7.64
CA GLU A 57 -9.49 -6.86 7.31
C GLU A 57 -10.11 -8.18 6.82
N LEU A 58 -9.39 -8.93 5.97
CA LEU A 58 -9.86 -10.25 5.52
C LEU A 58 -9.98 -11.25 6.68
N LEU A 59 -9.05 -11.19 7.63
CA LEU A 59 -9.10 -12.02 8.83
C LEU A 59 -10.31 -11.64 9.71
N GLN A 60 -10.57 -10.35 9.88
CA GLN A 60 -11.75 -9.84 10.59
C GLN A 60 -13.06 -10.21 9.88
N GLN A 61 -13.11 -10.10 8.55
CA GLN A 61 -14.27 -10.49 7.74
C GLN A 61 -14.57 -11.99 7.88
N ALA A 62 -13.53 -12.84 7.86
CA ALA A 62 -13.69 -14.27 8.09
C ALA A 62 -14.31 -14.56 9.48
N GLN A 63 -13.84 -13.85 10.52
CA GLN A 63 -14.41 -13.94 11.86
C GLN A 63 -15.88 -13.51 11.91
N GLN A 64 -16.23 -12.36 11.31
CA GLN A 64 -17.60 -11.84 11.27
C GLN A 64 -18.57 -12.74 10.50
N GLN A 65 -18.07 -13.44 9.49
CA GLN A 65 -18.84 -14.40 8.68
C GLN A 65 -18.91 -15.79 9.32
N ASN A 66 -18.37 -15.99 10.53
CA ASN A 66 -18.23 -17.29 11.19
C ASN A 66 -17.43 -18.32 10.35
N ARG A 67 -16.59 -17.84 9.43
CA ARG A 67 -15.69 -18.63 8.59
C ARG A 67 -14.36 -18.83 9.31
N CYS A 68 -14.42 -19.57 10.40
CA CYS A 68 -13.30 -19.72 11.34
C CYS A 68 -12.47 -20.97 11.08
N SER A 69 -12.44 -21.43 9.82
CA SER A 69 -11.64 -22.58 9.44
C SER A 69 -10.15 -22.23 9.43
N LEU A 70 -9.31 -23.25 9.58
CA LEU A 70 -7.87 -23.11 9.38
C LEU A 70 -7.53 -22.57 7.99
N ALA A 71 -8.30 -22.98 6.97
CA ALA A 71 -8.11 -22.55 5.59
C ALA A 71 -8.42 -21.05 5.38
N ASP A 72 -9.31 -20.48 6.19
CA ASP A 72 -9.68 -19.05 6.10
C ASP A 72 -8.71 -18.15 6.88
N SER A 73 -8.15 -18.64 7.99
CA SER A 73 -7.33 -17.85 8.92
C SER A 73 -5.82 -17.95 8.67
N VAL A 74 -5.29 -19.16 8.47
CA VAL A 74 -3.84 -19.40 8.37
C VAL A 74 -3.18 -18.65 7.21
N PRO A 75 -3.75 -18.62 5.98
CA PRO A 75 -3.11 -17.89 4.87
C PRO A 75 -2.98 -16.39 5.14
N ARG A 76 -3.94 -15.80 5.86
CA ARG A 76 -3.93 -14.38 6.22
C ARG A 76 -2.88 -14.09 7.27
N LEU A 77 -2.78 -14.93 8.30
CA LEU A 77 -1.76 -14.84 9.34
C LEU A 77 -0.34 -15.03 8.78
N GLN A 78 -0.15 -16.00 7.87
CA GLN A 78 1.14 -16.19 7.18
C GLN A 78 1.50 -14.97 6.34
N SER A 79 0.54 -14.40 5.60
CA SER A 79 0.77 -13.19 4.80
C SER A 79 1.22 -12.03 5.69
N LEU A 80 0.52 -11.77 6.78
CA LEU A 80 0.90 -10.74 7.76
C LEU A 80 2.29 -10.99 8.34
N ARG A 81 2.61 -12.26 8.65
CA ARG A 81 3.90 -12.63 9.21
C ARG A 81 5.05 -12.40 8.22
N LEU A 82 4.86 -12.71 6.94
CA LEU A 82 5.87 -12.45 5.92
C LEU A 82 6.09 -10.93 5.75
N LEU A 83 5.00 -10.17 5.57
CA LEU A 83 5.06 -8.71 5.40
C LEU A 83 5.68 -7.99 6.60
N SER A 84 5.49 -8.51 7.82
CA SER A 84 6.09 -7.93 9.03
C SER A 84 7.63 -8.00 9.09
N ASN A 85 8.28 -8.81 8.24
CA ASN A 85 9.75 -8.79 8.11
C ASN A 85 10.23 -7.58 7.31
N ASP A 86 9.38 -7.00 6.48
CA ASP A 86 9.74 -5.89 5.60
C ASP A 86 9.59 -4.52 6.29
N LEU A 87 9.17 -4.49 7.56
CA LEU A 87 8.98 -3.24 8.33
C LEU A 87 10.28 -2.43 8.42
N ASP A 88 11.41 -3.08 8.65
CA ASP A 88 12.71 -2.41 8.77
C ASP A 88 13.20 -1.84 7.43
N LEU A 89 12.81 -2.49 6.33
CA LEU A 89 13.10 -2.04 4.98
C LEU A 89 12.18 -0.89 4.57
N ALA A 90 10.90 -0.97 4.96
CA ALA A 90 9.89 0.04 4.68
C ALA A 90 10.12 1.34 5.44
N PHE A 91 10.62 1.26 6.67
CA PHE A 91 10.82 2.44 7.53
C PHE A 91 12.29 2.59 7.92
N PRO A 92 13.20 2.89 6.96
CA PRO A 92 14.63 2.98 7.24
C PRO A 92 14.97 4.06 8.29
N GLY A 93 14.18 5.13 8.36
CA GLY A 93 14.35 6.19 9.37
C GLY A 93 13.90 5.81 10.79
N LEU A 94 13.12 4.73 10.94
CA LEU A 94 12.66 4.21 12.24
C LEU A 94 13.38 2.91 12.65
N LYS A 95 14.23 2.37 11.76
CA LYS A 95 14.89 1.08 11.97
C LYS A 95 15.68 1.01 13.28
N GLU A 96 16.33 2.11 13.68
CA GLU A 96 17.12 2.17 14.92
C GLU A 96 16.32 2.66 16.14
N ASP A 97 15.04 3.03 15.99
CA ASP A 97 14.19 3.41 17.12
C ASP A 97 13.79 2.14 17.91
N ALA A 98 14.21 2.10 19.18
CA ALA A 98 13.97 0.95 20.06
C ALA A 98 12.48 0.66 20.29
N ARG A 99 11.62 1.69 20.35
CA ARG A 99 10.17 1.51 20.53
C ARG A 99 9.55 0.95 19.26
N PHE A 100 9.99 1.43 18.09
CA PHE A 100 9.54 0.88 16.80
C PHE A 100 9.91 -0.61 16.69
N GLN A 101 11.16 -0.97 16.99
CA GLN A 101 11.61 -2.35 16.99
C GLN A 101 10.86 -3.22 17.99
N GLN A 102 10.56 -2.69 19.18
CA GLN A 102 9.76 -3.38 20.18
C GLN A 102 8.37 -3.71 19.64
N HIS A 103 7.62 -2.73 19.11
CA HIS A 103 6.29 -2.97 18.53
C HIS A 103 6.34 -3.94 17.35
N ALA A 104 7.31 -3.79 16.45
CA ALA A 104 7.48 -4.71 15.31
C ALA A 104 7.79 -6.15 15.77
N SER A 105 8.63 -6.31 16.81
CA SER A 105 8.95 -7.62 17.38
C SER A 105 7.77 -8.26 18.11
N GLN A 106 7.00 -7.46 18.88
CA GLN A 106 5.80 -7.88 19.58
C GLN A 106 4.76 -8.40 18.58
N TYR A 107 4.51 -7.63 17.51
CA TYR A 107 3.61 -8.03 16.44
C TYR A 107 4.03 -9.34 15.76
N ARG A 108 5.32 -9.49 15.44
CA ARG A 108 5.86 -10.75 14.89
C ARG A 108 5.69 -11.92 15.86
N ALA A 109 5.89 -11.70 17.16
CA ALA A 109 5.70 -12.70 18.19
C ALA A 109 4.23 -13.15 18.31
N SER A 110 3.28 -12.21 18.33
CA SER A 110 1.84 -12.49 18.32
C SER A 110 1.43 -13.33 17.10
N LEU A 111 1.92 -12.98 15.91
CA LEU A 111 1.66 -13.74 14.68
C LEU A 111 2.29 -15.12 14.72
N ASN A 112 3.53 -15.25 15.20
CA ASN A 112 4.18 -16.56 15.37
C ASN A 112 3.38 -17.46 16.33
N ALA A 113 2.90 -16.91 17.45
CA ALA A 113 2.08 -17.65 18.40
C ALA A 113 0.76 -18.12 17.76
N ALA A 114 0.09 -17.26 17.00
CA ALA A 114 -1.13 -17.60 16.28
C ALA A 114 -0.90 -18.65 15.18
N LEU A 115 0.28 -18.68 14.55
CA LEU A 115 0.65 -19.69 13.55
C LEU A 115 1.08 -21.02 14.18
N ALA A 116 1.70 -20.99 15.37
CA ALA A 116 2.09 -22.18 16.11
C ALA A 116 0.88 -22.91 16.73
N ALA A 117 -0.14 -22.14 17.13
CA ALA A 117 -1.43 -22.66 17.59
C ALA A 117 -2.56 -22.01 16.79
N PRO A 118 -2.80 -22.46 15.54
CA PRO A 118 -3.85 -21.91 14.68
C PRO A 118 -5.23 -21.91 15.35
N PRO A 119 -6.05 -20.87 15.15
CA PRO A 119 -7.37 -20.80 15.76
C PRO A 119 -8.26 -21.92 15.20
N SER A 120 -8.66 -22.84 16.07
CA SER A 120 -9.52 -23.99 15.72
C SER A 120 -11.02 -23.67 15.74
N ASP A 121 -11.40 -22.52 16.29
CA ASP A 121 -12.78 -22.08 16.42
C ASP A 121 -12.90 -20.55 16.32
N CYS A 122 -14.15 -20.05 16.26
CA CYS A 122 -14.43 -18.63 16.11
C CYS A 122 -14.05 -17.78 17.33
N ALA A 123 -14.05 -18.33 18.53
CA ALA A 123 -13.63 -17.60 19.73
C ALA A 123 -12.11 -17.41 19.75
N ALA A 124 -11.36 -18.44 19.37
CA ALA A 124 -9.92 -18.37 19.17
C ALA A 124 -9.57 -17.39 18.05
N LEU A 125 -10.29 -17.44 16.91
CA LEU A 125 -10.08 -16.50 15.82
C LEU A 125 -10.37 -15.05 16.25
N ALA A 126 -11.44 -14.82 17.01
CA ALA A 126 -11.75 -13.49 17.53
C ALA A 126 -10.64 -12.92 18.42
N ARG A 127 -10.04 -13.75 19.28
CA ARG A 127 -8.87 -13.35 20.09
C ARG A 127 -7.66 -13.00 19.21
N VAL A 128 -7.39 -13.80 18.18
CA VAL A 128 -6.28 -13.52 17.26
C VAL A 128 -6.52 -12.21 16.49
N VAL A 129 -7.74 -11.98 15.99
CA VAL A 129 -8.12 -10.73 15.32
C VAL A 129 -7.93 -9.54 16.25
N GLN A 130 -8.36 -9.65 17.51
CA GLN A 130 -8.21 -8.60 18.50
C GLN A 130 -6.74 -8.28 18.76
N ASN A 131 -5.91 -9.30 19.01
CA ASN A 131 -4.47 -9.13 19.24
C ASN A 131 -3.78 -8.44 18.05
N VAL A 132 -4.11 -8.85 16.82
CA VAL A 132 -3.57 -8.20 15.60
C VAL A 132 -3.97 -6.73 15.53
N GLN A 133 -5.23 -6.39 15.84
CA GLN A 133 -5.69 -4.99 15.84
C GLN A 133 -5.01 -4.17 16.93
N ASP A 134 -4.79 -4.74 18.11
CA ASP A 134 -4.15 -4.07 19.23
C ASP A 134 -2.66 -3.84 18.95
N ASP A 135 -1.94 -4.79 18.37
CA ASP A 135 -0.56 -4.62 17.93
C ASP A 135 -0.44 -3.54 16.84
N CYS A 136 -1.34 -3.53 15.85
CA CYS A 136 -1.40 -2.47 14.83
C CYS A 136 -1.65 -1.09 15.47
N ARG A 137 -2.56 -1.02 16.45
CA ARG A 137 -2.90 0.23 17.15
C ARG A 137 -1.73 0.73 17.99
N ALA A 138 -1.07 -0.15 18.73
CA ALA A 138 0.05 0.20 19.60
C ALA A 138 1.19 0.85 18.82
N CYS A 139 1.59 0.24 17.69
CA CYS A 139 2.60 0.84 16.81
C CYS A 139 2.15 2.19 16.24
N HIS A 140 0.91 2.28 15.74
CA HIS A 140 0.40 3.51 15.13
C HIS A 140 0.11 4.65 16.13
N GLN A 141 -0.07 4.36 17.42
CA GLN A 141 -0.19 5.43 18.42
C GLN A 141 1.11 6.22 18.57
N ASP A 142 2.26 5.55 18.39
CA ASP A 142 3.57 6.16 18.57
C ASP A 142 4.15 6.74 17.26
N PHE A 143 3.77 6.19 16.09
CA PHE A 143 4.50 6.42 14.82
C PHE A 143 3.64 6.83 13.60
N ARG A 144 2.35 7.13 13.77
CA ARG A 144 1.46 7.48 12.63
C ARG A 144 1.61 8.92 12.15
#